data_AF-A0A1X7SH70-F1
#
_entry.id   AF-A0A1X7SH70-F1
#
_cell.length_a   1.000
_cell.length_b   1.000
_cell.length_c   1.000
_cell.angle_alpha   90.00
_cell.angle_beta   90.00
_cell.angle_gamma   90.00
#
_symmetry.space_group_name_H-M   'P 1'
#
loop_
_entity.id
_entity.type
_entity.pdbx_description
1 polymer ?
#
loop_
_entity_poly.entity_id
_entity_poly.type
_entity_poly.pdbx_seq_one_letter_code
_entity_poly.pdbx_strand_id
1 'polypeptide(L)'
;MLYKKLGATLLFFGCRNRAHDYLYQEELEEYESKGILSGLYVAFSREQEEKVYVQHKLKEKGKEVWELIEGQGFFYVCGDARNMARDVQNTLLSIIKEHGGKTET
;
A
#
# COMPACT_ATOMS: atom_id res chain seq x y z
N MET A 1 -2.16 -8.89 -31.64
CA MET A 1 -1.22 -8.72 -30.51
C MET A 1 -1.92 -9.23 -29.26
N LEU A 2 -1.47 -10.35 -28.68
CA LEU A 2 -1.93 -10.82 -27.37
C LEU A 2 -1.31 -9.89 -26.31
N TYR A 3 -2.04 -8.86 -25.88
CA TYR A 3 -1.62 -8.10 -24.71
C TYR A 3 -1.64 -9.03 -23.50
N LYS A 4 -0.47 -9.25 -22.90
CA LYS A 4 -0.33 -9.99 -21.65
C LYS A 4 -1.10 -9.20 -20.59
N LYS A 5 -2.15 -9.81 -20.03
CA LYS A 5 -2.89 -9.22 -18.91
C LYS A 5 -1.93 -9.05 -17.73
N LEU A 6 -1.76 -7.83 -17.26
CA LEU A 6 -0.98 -7.54 -16.06
C LEU A 6 -1.78 -7.99 -14.81
N GLY A 7 -1.05 -8.40 -13.77
CA GLY A 7 -1.64 -8.65 -12.46
C GLY A 7 -2.06 -7.34 -11.78
N ALA A 8 -2.90 -7.46 -10.76
CA ALA A 8 -3.29 -6.30 -9.97
C ALA A 8 -2.09 -5.70 -9.22
N THR A 9 -2.02 -4.38 -9.18
CA THR A 9 -0.91 -3.63 -8.54
C THR A 9 -1.48 -2.56 -7.64
N LEU A 10 -1.19 -2.65 -6.34
CA LEU A 10 -1.58 -1.63 -5.35
C LEU A 10 -0.35 -0.83 -4.94
N LEU A 11 -0.48 0.49 -4.87
CA LEU A 11 0.56 1.38 -4.36
C LEU A 11 0.09 2.07 -3.08
N PHE A 12 0.85 1.89 -2.01
CA PHE A 12 0.68 2.63 -0.76
C PHE A 12 1.79 3.67 -0.67
N PHE A 13 1.43 4.95 -0.69
CA PHE A 13 2.36 6.08 -0.69
C PHE A 13 2.14 6.99 0.52
N GLY A 14 3.20 7.58 1.07
CA GLY A 14 3.13 8.43 2.25
C GLY A 14 3.86 9.75 2.05
N CYS A 15 3.18 10.85 2.37
CA CYS A 15 3.75 12.20 2.36
C CYS A 15 3.13 13.06 3.48
N ARG A 16 3.55 14.32 3.62
CA ARG A 16 3.02 15.20 4.67
C ARG A 16 1.69 15.80 4.23
N ASN A 17 1.66 16.40 3.05
CA ASN A 17 0.51 17.13 2.52
C ASN A 17 0.43 16.97 1.00
N ARG A 18 -0.78 16.84 0.48
CA ARG A 18 -1.06 16.75 -0.96
C ARG A 18 -0.41 17.89 -1.74
N ALA A 19 -0.56 19.12 -1.26
CA ALA A 19 -0.12 20.31 -1.98
C ALA A 19 1.40 20.55 -2.00
N HIS A 20 2.20 19.81 -1.21
CA HIS A 20 3.61 20.17 -0.99
C HIS A 20 4.59 19.05 -1.35
N ASP A 21 4.29 17.81 -0.97
CA ASP A 21 5.25 16.70 -1.08
C ASP A 21 4.63 15.40 -1.57
N TYR A 22 3.51 15.50 -2.29
CA TYR A 22 2.96 14.39 -3.06
C TYR A 22 3.77 14.17 -4.34
N LEU A 23 4.86 13.42 -4.20
CA LEU A 23 5.77 13.13 -5.31
C LEU A 23 5.06 12.36 -6.43
N TYR A 24 5.26 12.82 -7.67
CA TYR A 24 4.67 12.24 -8.88
C TYR A 24 3.14 12.16 -8.85
N GLN A 25 2.47 13.15 -8.24
CA GLN A 25 1.02 13.15 -8.09
C GLN A 25 0.32 12.91 -9.44
N GLU A 26 0.63 13.71 -10.45
CA GLU A 26 -0.06 13.65 -11.75
C GLU A 26 0.14 12.28 -12.41
N GLU A 27 1.36 11.76 -12.41
CA GLU A 27 1.67 10.47 -13.02
C GLU A 27 1.01 9.29 -12.27
N LEU A 28 1.02 9.33 -10.93
CA LEU A 28 0.40 8.29 -10.12
C LEU A 28 -1.12 8.27 -10.27
N GLU A 29 -1.76 9.45 -10.22
CA GLU A 29 -3.21 9.59 -10.45
C GLU A 29 -3.58 9.20 -11.89
N GLU A 30 -2.73 9.52 -12.88
CA GLU A 30 -2.90 9.06 -14.27
C GLU A 30 -2.80 7.52 -14.36
N TYR A 31 -1.82 6.89 -13.71
CA TYR A 31 -1.67 5.43 -13.72
C TYR A 31 -2.84 4.70 -13.08
N GLU A 32 -3.42 5.26 -12.02
CA GLU A 32 -4.67 4.75 -11.44
C GLU A 32 -5.83 4.91 -12.43
N SER A 33 -5.99 6.08 -13.04
CA SER A 33 -7.07 6.35 -14.01
C SER A 33 -7.01 5.43 -15.23
N LYS A 34 -5.81 5.01 -15.65
CA LYS A 34 -5.57 4.09 -16.77
C LYS A 34 -5.65 2.61 -16.36
N GLY A 35 -5.84 2.32 -15.07
CA GLY A 35 -5.87 0.95 -14.53
C GLY A 35 -4.51 0.24 -14.54
N ILE A 36 -3.42 0.99 -14.68
CA ILE A 36 -2.04 0.46 -14.54
C ILE A 36 -1.79 0.17 -13.06
N LEU A 37 -2.13 1.13 -12.19
CA LEU A 37 -2.33 0.87 -10.77
C LEU A 37 -3.79 0.45 -10.58
N SER A 38 -3.99 -0.72 -9.96
CA SER A 38 -5.32 -1.19 -9.57
C SER A 38 -5.86 -0.45 -8.34
N GLY A 39 -4.97 0.20 -7.58
CA GLY A 39 -5.34 1.12 -6.50
C GLY A 39 -4.16 1.96 -6.03
N LEU A 40 -4.43 3.24 -5.75
CA LEU A 40 -3.48 4.21 -5.22
C LEU A 40 -3.97 4.71 -3.85
N TYR A 41 -3.22 4.38 -2.80
CA TYR A 41 -3.58 4.69 -1.43
C TYR A 41 -2.54 5.62 -0.80
N VAL A 42 -2.90 6.90 -0.69
CA VAL A 42 -2.01 7.93 -0.18
C VAL A 42 -2.33 8.24 1.27
N ALA A 43 -1.31 8.23 2.11
CA ALA A 43 -1.34 8.67 3.49
C ALA A 43 -0.74 10.07 3.61
N PHE A 44 -1.58 11.07 3.89
CA PHE A 44 -1.17 12.42 4.23
C PHE A 44 -1.06 12.55 5.74
N SER A 45 0.17 12.69 6.25
CA SER A 45 0.44 12.65 7.69
C SER A 45 0.16 13.96 8.43
N ARG A 46 -0.16 15.05 7.72
CA ARG A 46 -0.32 16.41 8.29
C ARG A 46 -1.57 17.17 7.81
N GLU A 47 -2.49 16.52 7.10
CA GLU A 47 -3.74 17.17 6.64
C GLU A 47 -4.85 17.16 7.69
N GLN A 48 -4.64 16.43 8.79
CA GLN A 48 -5.56 16.28 9.91
C GLN A 48 -4.78 16.21 11.23
N GLU A 49 -5.50 16.29 12.34
CA GLU A 49 -4.93 16.19 13.70
C GLU A 49 -4.26 14.83 13.94
N GLU A 50 -4.94 13.75 13.55
CA GLU A 50 -4.44 12.38 13.71
C GLU A 50 -3.48 11.97 12.60
N LYS A 51 -2.30 11.47 12.95
CA LYS A 51 -1.30 11.09 11.95
C LYS A 51 -1.75 9.86 11.16
N VAL A 52 -1.89 10.02 9.84
CA VAL A 52 -2.14 8.92 8.92
C VAL A 52 -0.85 8.52 8.21
N TYR A 53 -0.48 7.24 8.32
CA TYR A 53 0.70 6.65 7.69
C TYR A 53 0.32 5.47 6.78
N VAL A 54 1.28 5.01 5.98
CA VAL A 54 1.07 3.92 5.01
C VAL A 54 0.57 2.64 5.66
N GLN A 55 1.01 2.31 6.87
CA GLN A 55 0.52 1.14 7.61
C GLN A 55 -0.96 1.25 8.00
N HIS A 56 -1.49 2.46 8.22
CA HIS A 56 -2.92 2.63 8.47
C HIS A 56 -3.73 2.32 7.22
N LYS A 57 -3.29 2.84 6.06
CA LYS A 57 -3.89 2.53 4.75
C LYS A 57 -3.75 1.06 4.38
N LEU A 58 -2.62 0.44 4.68
CA LEU A 58 -2.40 -0.97 4.47
C LEU A 58 -3.40 -1.81 5.28
N LYS A 59 -3.62 -1.47 6.55
CA LYS A 59 -4.60 -2.14 7.41
C LYS A 59 -6.03 -1.98 6.90
N GLU A 60 -6.42 -0.77 6.47
CA GLU A 60 -7.74 -0.51 5.85
C GLU A 60 -7.99 -1.42 4.63
N LYS A 61 -6.93 -1.78 3.89
CA LYS A 61 -6.96 -2.63 2.70
C LYS A 61 -6.52 -4.07 2.96
N GLY A 62 -6.49 -4.50 4.23
CA GLY A 62 -5.92 -5.78 4.64
C GLY A 62 -6.45 -6.99 3.87
N LYS A 63 -7.76 -7.07 3.64
CA LYS A 63 -8.37 -8.18 2.89
C LYS A 63 -7.85 -8.27 1.46
N GLU A 64 -7.81 -7.15 0.74
CA GLU A 64 -7.35 -7.08 -0.65
C GLU A 64 -5.84 -7.38 -0.76
N VAL A 65 -5.06 -6.87 0.20
CA VAL A 65 -3.62 -7.18 0.33
C VAL A 65 -3.41 -8.69 0.55
N TRP A 66 -4.20 -9.32 1.42
CA TRP A 66 -4.13 -10.75 1.66
C TRP A 66 -4.47 -11.57 0.40
N GLU A 67 -5.54 -11.20 -0.31
CA GLU A 67 -5.94 -11.87 -1.56
C GLU A 67 -4.81 -11.86 -2.61
N LEU A 68 -4.06 -10.76 -2.71
CA LEU A 68 -2.90 -10.69 -3.59
C LEU A 68 -1.75 -11.59 -3.12
N ILE A 69 -1.45 -11.62 -1.83
CA ILE A 69 -0.37 -12.45 -1.26
C ILE A 69 -0.69 -13.93 -1.41
N GLU A 70 -1.92 -14.34 -1.08
CA GLU A 70 -2.40 -15.71 -1.27
C GLU A 70 -2.37 -16.11 -2.76
N GLY A 71 -2.62 -15.16 -3.65
CA GLY A 71 -2.48 -15.27 -5.10
C GLY A 71 -1.04 -15.28 -5.63
N GLN A 72 -0.02 -15.52 -4.79
CA GLN A 72 1.42 -15.48 -5.14
C GLN A 72 1.91 -14.09 -5.60
N GLY A 73 1.26 -13.02 -5.12
CA GLY A 73 1.71 -11.65 -5.32
C GLY A 73 2.99 -11.34 -4.55
N PHE A 74 3.71 -10.33 -5.02
CA PHE A 74 4.93 -9.85 -4.39
C PHE A 74 4.64 -8.61 -3.56
N PHE A 75 5.27 -8.52 -2.38
CA PHE A 75 5.16 -7.38 -1.48
C PHE A 75 6.53 -6.67 -1.39
N TYR A 76 6.54 -5.37 -1.67
CA TYR A 76 7.76 -4.56 -1.67
C TYR A 76 7.63 -3.41 -0.68
N VAL A 77 8.72 -3.13 0.05
CA VAL A 77 8.81 -2.00 0.98
C VAL A 77 10.05 -1.19 0.64
N CYS A 78 9.88 0.13 0.49
CA CYS A 78 10.97 1.06 0.21
C CYS A 78 10.80 2.32 1.08
N GLY A 79 11.87 2.78 1.73
CA GLY A 79 11.87 3.99 2.54
C GLY A 79 12.64 3.83 3.85
N ASP A 80 12.18 4.52 4.91
CA ASP A 80 12.84 4.51 6.22
C ASP A 80 12.90 3.11 6.84
N ALA A 81 14.11 2.56 6.94
CA ALA A 81 14.35 1.23 7.49
C ALA A 81 14.18 1.16 9.02
N ARG A 82 14.26 2.30 9.73
CA ARG A 82 14.27 2.33 11.20
C ARG A 82 12.89 2.15 11.80
N ASN A 83 11.89 2.86 11.28
CA ASN A 83 10.54 2.88 11.84
C ASN A 83 9.52 2.39 10.82
N MET A 84 9.51 2.98 9.62
CA MET A 84 8.47 2.69 8.62
C MET A 84 8.47 1.21 8.22
N ALA A 85 9.63 0.65 7.89
CA ALA A 85 9.72 -0.76 7.50
C ALA A 85 9.22 -1.72 8.60
N ARG A 86 9.54 -1.44 9.87
CA ARG A 86 9.09 -2.24 11.02
C ARG A 86 7.58 -2.16 11.20
N ASP A 87 7.00 -0.96 11.12
CA ASP A 87 5.56 -0.75 11.33
C ASP A 87 4.73 -1.36 10.18
N VAL A 88 5.25 -1.29 8.94
CA VAL A 88 4.67 -1.97 7.79
C VAL A 88 4.75 -3.49 7.96
N GLN A 89 5.89 -4.03 8.38
CA GLN A 89 6.04 -5.47 8.63
C GLN A 89 5.07 -5.96 9.69
N ASN A 90 4.96 -5.26 10.82
CA ASN A 90 4.01 -5.61 11.89
C ASN A 90 2.56 -5.60 11.40
N THR A 91 2.21 -4.62 10.57
CA THR A 91 0.88 -4.51 9.98
C THR A 91 0.61 -5.64 8.99
N LEU A 92 1.59 -5.99 8.17
CA LEU A 92 1.50 -7.12 7.25
C LEU A 92 1.28 -8.44 8.01
N LEU A 93 2.01 -8.67 9.11
CA LEU A 93 1.78 -9.84 9.97
C LEU A 93 0.37 -9.85 10.56
N SER A 94 -0.15 -8.70 10.98
CA SER A 94 -1.54 -8.56 11.46
C SER A 94 -2.54 -8.93 10.35
N ILE A 95 -2.32 -8.48 9.13
CA ILE A 95 -3.17 -8.78 7.96
C ILE A 95 -3.18 -10.28 7.67
N ILE A 96 -2.01 -10.92 7.67
CA ILE A 96 -1.86 -12.36 7.43
C ILE A 96 -2.57 -13.18 8.52
N LYS A 97 -2.48 -12.75 9.77
CA LYS A 97 -3.22 -13.37 10.89
C LYS A 97 -4.72 -13.20 10.74
N GLU A 98 -5.19 -11.98 10.53
CA GLU A 98 -6.61 -11.62 10.49
C GLU A 98 -7.35 -12.21 9.30
N HIS A 99 -6.77 -12.12 8.09
CA HIS A 99 -7.43 -12.54 6.85
C HIS A 99 -6.99 -13.92 6.35
N GLY A 100 -5.79 -14.37 6.71
CA GLY A 100 -5.25 -15.66 6.29
C GLY A 100 -5.42 -16.80 7.30
N GLY A 101 -5.92 -16.51 8.51
CA GLY A 101 -6.07 -17.48 9.59
C GLY A 101 -4.75 -18.16 9.99
N LYS A 102 -3.61 -17.48 9.79
CA LYS A 102 -2.28 -17.99 10.11
C LYS A 102 -1.85 -17.59 11.52
N THR A 103 -0.97 -18.38 12.11
CA THR A 103 -0.33 -18.08 13.39
C THR A 103 1.17 -17.84 13.19
N GLU A 104 1.78 -17.01 14.04
CA GLU A 104 3.24 -16.95 14.11
C GLU A 104 3.79 -18.28 14.63
N THR A 105 4.96 -18.66 14.15
CA THR A 105 5.67 -19.90 14.55
C THR A 105 6.93 -19.54 15.32
#